data_AF-A0A4Y2PFI2-F1
#
_entry.id   AF-A0A4Y2PFI2-F1
#
_cell.length_a   1.000
_cell.length_b   1.000
_cell.length_c   1.000
_cell.angle_alpha   90.00
_cell.angle_beta   90.00
_cell.angle_gamma   90.00
#
_symmetry.space_group_name_H-M   'P 1'
#
loop_
_entity.id
_entity.type
_entity.pdbx_description
1 polymer ?
#
loop_
_entity_poly.entity_id
_entity_poly.type
_entity_poly.pdbx_seq_one_letter_code
_entity_poly.pdbx_strand_id
1 'polypeptide(L)'
;MAAHDGYKNIVTVSRKEKISHSVGKIEKKISSSECEINFLRKRGLHSNQFIYPENGDISVVGNDDIVKKNLPKPAMFGGTLRTARI
;
A
#
# COMPACT_ATOMS: atom_id res chain seq x y z
N MET A 1 -45.97 -10.74 14.16
CA MET A 1 -45.35 -10.12 12.97
C MET A 1 -43.91 -9.79 13.32
N ALA A 2 -42.94 -10.46 12.68
CA ALA A 2 -41.52 -10.29 12.94
C ALA A 2 -40.97 -9.11 12.11
N ALA A 3 -40.19 -8.24 12.75
CA ALA A 3 -39.40 -7.21 12.07
C ALA A 3 -38.03 -7.80 11.71
N HIS A 4 -37.63 -7.64 10.45
CA HIS A 4 -36.26 -7.84 9.99
C HIS A 4 -35.35 -6.79 10.62
N ASP A 5 -34.18 -7.17 11.14
CA ASP A 5 -33.03 -6.26 11.10
C ASP A 5 -31.66 -6.97 11.13
N GLY A 6 -30.82 -6.56 10.17
CA GLY A 6 -29.37 -6.40 10.21
C GLY A 6 -28.44 -7.49 10.74
N TYR A 7 -27.62 -8.03 9.84
CA TYR A 7 -26.33 -8.66 10.14
C TYR A 7 -25.50 -7.83 11.12
N LYS A 8 -24.95 -8.50 12.14
CA LYS A 8 -23.79 -7.98 12.87
C LYS A 8 -22.73 -9.07 13.02
N ASN A 9 -22.16 -9.49 11.89
CA ASN A 9 -20.83 -10.06 11.92
C ASN A 9 -19.87 -8.92 12.29
N ILE A 10 -19.71 -8.71 13.60
CA ILE A 10 -18.71 -7.81 14.16
C ILE A 10 -17.37 -8.46 13.85
N VAL A 11 -16.74 -8.07 12.74
CA VAL A 11 -15.32 -8.33 12.51
C VAL A 11 -14.57 -7.40 13.46
N THR A 12 -14.30 -7.91 14.67
CA THR A 12 -13.42 -7.23 15.63
C THR A 12 -11.99 -7.24 15.08
N VAL A 13 -11.60 -6.14 14.45
CA VAL A 13 -10.19 -5.86 14.16
C VAL A 13 -9.54 -5.45 15.49
N SER A 14 -8.85 -6.38 16.13
CA SER A 14 -7.98 -6.04 17.26
C SER A 14 -6.98 -4.98 16.77
N ARG A 15 -6.95 -3.82 17.43
CA ARG A 15 -5.94 -2.80 17.15
C ARG A 15 -4.58 -3.41 17.48
N LYS A 16 -3.86 -3.87 16.45
CA LYS A 16 -2.56 -4.52 16.60
C LYS A 16 -1.58 -3.54 17.25
N GLU A 17 -1.08 -3.89 18.43
CA GLU A 17 0.04 -3.24 19.15
C GLU A 17 1.40 -3.36 18.41
N LYS A 18 1.40 -3.81 17.15
CA LYS A 18 2.61 -4.08 16.38
C LYS A 18 2.62 -3.23 15.12
N ILE A 19 3.48 -2.22 15.13
CA ILE A 19 3.79 -1.42 13.94
C ILE A 19 4.53 -2.33 12.96
N SER A 20 3.85 -2.73 11.88
CA SER A 20 4.47 -3.46 10.77
C SER A 20 4.75 -2.47 9.63
N HIS A 21 6.02 -2.32 9.28
CA HIS A 21 6.41 -1.55 8.10
C HIS A 21 6.36 -2.45 6.86
N SER A 22 5.55 -2.06 5.88
CA SER A 22 5.40 -2.75 4.59
C SER A 22 5.72 -1.79 3.45
N VAL A 23 6.17 -2.34 2.33
CA VAL A 23 6.38 -1.58 1.10
C VAL A 23 5.30 -1.97 0.12
N GLY A 24 4.68 -1.00 -0.55
CA GLY A 24 3.59 -1.23 -1.48
C GLY A 24 3.56 -0.17 -2.58
N LYS A 25 2.92 -0.51 -3.70
CA LYS A 25 2.63 0.44 -4.78
C LYS A 25 1.15 0.80 -4.72
N ILE A 26 0.86 2.10 -4.85
CA ILE A 26 -0.52 2.57 -5.03
C ILE A 26 -0.95 2.20 -6.44
N GLU A 27 -1.94 1.32 -6.56
CA GLU A 27 -2.51 0.92 -7.84
C GLU A 27 -3.62 1.87 -8.26
N LYS A 28 -4.52 2.19 -7.33
CA LYS A 28 -5.69 3.01 -7.60
C LYS A 28 -6.02 3.90 -6.41
N LYS A 29 -6.40 5.15 -6.67
CA LYS A 29 -7.06 5.99 -5.66
C LYS A 29 -8.54 5.64 -5.66
N ILE A 30 -9.08 5.25 -4.52
CA ILE A 30 -10.52 4.98 -4.37
C ILE A 30 -11.25 6.28 -4.06
N SER A 31 -10.68 7.07 -3.14
CA SER A 31 -11.24 8.34 -2.70
C SER A 31 -10.14 9.35 -2.40
N SER A 32 -10.51 10.53 -1.88
CA SER A 32 -9.55 11.52 -1.37
C SER A 32 -8.81 11.02 -0.11
N SER A 33 -9.38 10.06 0.63
CA SER A 33 -8.84 9.54 1.88
C SER A 33 -8.29 8.13 1.78
N GLU A 34 -8.59 7.37 0.72
CA GLU A 34 -8.25 5.95 0.62
C GLU A 34 -7.67 5.56 -0.75
N CYS A 35 -6.77 4.57 -0.75
CA CYS A 35 -6.24 3.97 -1.96
C CYS A 35 -6.03 2.46 -1.85
N GLU A 36 -6.06 1.78 -3.00
CA GLU A 36 -5.65 0.38 -3.11
C GLU A 36 -4.13 0.31 -3.22
N ILE A 37 -3.53 -0.44 -2.31
CA ILE A 37 -2.11 -0.74 -2.28
C ILE A 37 -1.90 -2.20 -2.64
N ASN A 38 -1.03 -2.46 -3.61
CA ASN A 38 -0.46 -3.78 -3.85
C ASN A 38 0.86 -3.91 -3.08
N PHE A 39 0.89 -4.75 -2.05
CA PHE A 39 2.03 -4.92 -1.17
C PHE A 39 3.10 -5.81 -1.80
N LEU A 40 4.35 -5.38 -1.64
CA LEU A 40 5.52 -6.15 -2.03
C LEU A 40 6.01 -7.00 -0.86
N ARG A 41 6.53 -8.18 -1.18
CA ARG A 41 7.20 -9.06 -0.22
C ARG A 41 8.69 -8.98 -0.39
N LYS A 42 9.42 -9.07 0.71
CA LYS A 42 10.87 -9.24 0.68
C LYS A 42 11.17 -10.60 0.04
N ARG A 43 12.06 -10.65 -0.96
CA ARG A 43 12.40 -11.89 -1.67
C ARG A 43 13.00 -12.97 -0.75
N GLY A 44 13.60 -12.56 0.37
CA GLY A 44 14.12 -13.43 1.42
C GLY A 44 14.64 -12.62 2.61
N LEU A 45 14.92 -13.27 3.74
CA LEU A 45 15.24 -12.60 5.02
C LEU A 45 16.39 -11.59 4.90
N HIS A 46 17.40 -11.88 4.10
CA HIS A 46 18.60 -11.04 3.92
C HIS A 46 18.63 -10.26 2.59
N SER A 47 17.58 -10.34 1.78
CA SER A 47 17.55 -9.68 0.47
C SER A 47 17.09 -8.23 0.60
N ASN A 48 17.77 -7.29 -0.07
CA ASN A 48 17.27 -5.92 -0.19
C ASN A 48 16.23 -5.76 -1.32
N GLN A 49 15.87 -6.86 -2.01
CA GLN A 49 14.90 -6.84 -3.09
C GLN A 49 13.49 -7.11 -2.57
N PHE A 50 12.56 -6.31 -3.07
CA PHE A 50 11.12 -6.47 -2.90
C PHE A 50 10.52 -6.97 -4.22
N ILE A 51 9.63 -7.94 -4.14
CA ILE A 51 8.95 -8.55 -5.29
C ILE A 51 7.45 -8.55 -5.06
N TYR A 52 6.67 -8.55 -6.15
CA TYR A 52 5.25 -8.86 -6.03
C TYR A 52 5.06 -10.34 -5.73
N PRO A 53 4.17 -10.69 -4.78
CA PRO A 53 3.76 -12.07 -4.59
C PRO A 53 3.02 -12.57 -5.83
N GLU A 54 3.03 -13.89 -6.04
CA GLU A 54 2.34 -14.55 -7.15
C GLU A 54 0.84 -14.24 -7.15
N ASN A 55 0.22 -14.31 -5.97
CA ASN A 55 -1.12 -13.81 -5.75
C ASN A 55 -1.03 -12.37 -5.24
N GLY A 56 -1.69 -11.44 -5.95
CA GLY A 56 -1.70 -10.03 -5.57
C GLY A 56 -2.14 -9.84 -4.12
N ASP A 57 -1.33 -9.11 -3.36
CA ASP A 57 -1.59 -8.80 -1.95
C ASP A 57 -2.13 -7.37 -1.91
N ILE A 58 -3.41 -7.22 -2.26
CA ILE A 58 -4.05 -5.91 -2.44
C ILE A 58 -4.94 -5.60 -1.25
N SER A 59 -4.82 -4.41 -0.68
CA SER A 59 -5.78 -3.92 0.31
C SER A 59 -6.02 -2.42 0.18
N VAL A 60 -7.17 -1.99 0.70
CA VAL A 60 -7.51 -0.57 0.84
C VAL A 60 -6.86 -0.03 2.11
N VAL A 61 -6.17 1.11 1.99
CA VAL A 61 -5.46 1.76 3.11
C VAL A 61 -5.80 3.25 3.14
N GLY A 62 -5.98 3.79 4.34
CA GLY A 62 -6.18 5.21 4.57
C GLY A 62 -4.91 6.01 4.28
N ASN A 63 -5.06 7.23 3.74
CA ASN A 63 -3.94 8.08 3.38
C ASN A 63 -3.07 8.47 4.59
N ASP A 64 -3.65 8.55 5.78
CA ASP A 64 -2.95 8.88 7.02
C ASP A 64 -2.05 7.75 7.52
N ASP A 65 -2.33 6.51 7.11
CA ASP A 65 -1.52 5.33 7.43
C ASP A 65 -0.35 5.14 6.45
N ILE A 66 -0.27 5.95 5.39
CA ILE A 66 0.72 5.82 4.33
C ILE A 66 1.75 6.93 4.42
N VAL A 67 2.98 6.56 4.75
CA VAL A 67 4.13 7.45 4.53
C VAL A 67 4.46 7.46 3.03
N LYS A 68 3.89 8.42 2.30
CA LYS A 68 4.22 8.65 0.89
C LYS A 68 5.60 9.28 0.81
N LYS A 69 6.63 8.44 0.69
CA LYS A 69 7.94 8.93 0.29
C LYS A 69 7.85 9.27 -1.19
N ASN A 70 7.71 10.56 -1.52
CA ASN A 70 7.96 11.06 -2.87
C ASN A 70 9.42 10.78 -3.19
N LEU A 71 9.71 9.57 -3.69
CA LEU A 71 11.00 9.27 -4.26
C LEU A 71 11.16 10.25 -5.42
N PRO A 72 12.28 11.01 -5.49
CA PRO A 72 12.53 11.85 -6.64
C PRO A 72 12.37 10.96 -7.87
N LYS A 73 11.50 11.38 -8.81
CA LYS A 73 11.41 10.71 -10.11
C LYS A 73 12.84 10.60 -10.60
N PRO A 74 13.35 9.39 -10.92
CA PRO A 74 14.71 9.27 -11.40
C PRO A 74 14.84 10.21 -12.59
N ALA A 75 15.76 11.17 -12.48
CA ALA A 75 16.01 12.17 -13.52
C ALA A 75 16.57 11.55 -14.81
N MET A 76 16.86 10.24 -14.79
CA MET A 76 17.43 9.48 -15.87
C MET A 76 16.54 8.28 -16.21
N PHE A 77 16.03 8.27 -17.43
CA PHE A 77 15.62 7.06 -18.14
C PHE A 77 16.78 6.72 -19.08
N GLY A 78 17.38 5.53 -18.96
CA GLY A 78 18.36 5.04 -19.96
C GLY A 78 19.71 5.77 -20.05
N GLY A 79 20.23 6.33 -18.95
CA GLY A 79 21.62 6.85 -18.91
C GLY A 79 21.82 8.31 -19.36
N THR A 80 20.77 9.02 -19.76
CA THR A 80 20.88 10.45 -20.11
C THR A 80 20.38 11.34 -18.97
N LEU A 81 21.24 12.20 -18.44
CA LEU A 81 20.92 13.23 -17.42
C LEU A 81 19.94 14.25 -18.00
N ARG A 82 18.76 14.43 -17.38
CA ARG A 82 17.88 15.57 -17.68
C ARG A 82 18.38 16.84 -16.99
N THR A 83 18.85 17.78 -17.80
CA THR A 83 19.30 19.13 -17.44
C THR A 83 18.14 20.12 -17.30
N ALA A 84 17.13 19.81 -16.50
CA ALA A 84 16.10 20.78 -16.17
C ALA A 84 16.04 20.98 -14.66
N ARG A 85 16.49 22.15 -14.21
CA ARG A 85 16.27 22.63 -12.84
C ARG A 85 14.82 23.08 -12.69
N ILE A 86 14.35 22.99 -11.44
CA ILE A 86 12.99 23.29 -10.95
C ILE A 86 12.49 24.65 -11.46
#